data_AF-A0A645JN96-F1
#
_entry.id   AF-A0A645JN96-F1
#
_cell.length_a   1.000
_cell.length_b   1.000
_cell.length_c   1.000
_cell.angle_alpha   90.00
_cell.angle_beta   90.00
_cell.angle_gamma   90.00
#
_symmetry.space_group_name_H-M   'P 1'
#
loop_
_entity.id
_entity.type
_entity.pdbx_description
1 polymer ?
#
loop_
_entity_poly.entity_id
_entity_poly.type
_entity_poly.pdbx_seq_one_letter_code
_entity_poly.pdbx_strand_id
1 'polypeptide(L)'
;MNYVPLEPPAASGKVKSVFCFVITPAWKRTGIATSLLTQVCQDAAQEGFDFVEAYPYQASGYQSSDFGGYVQMYLHNGFQITVDTDQGLVVRKSLH
;
A
#
# COMPACT_ATOMS: atom_id res chain seq x y z
N MET A 1 12.48 17.11 7.92
CA MET A 1 11.82 16.31 6.88
C MET A 1 10.83 15.43 7.62
N ASN A 2 9.53 15.71 7.50
CA ASN A 2 8.50 14.95 8.21
C ASN A 2 8.02 13.85 7.28
N TYR A 3 8.22 12.61 7.70
CA TYR A 3 7.85 11.41 6.98
C TYR A 3 6.82 10.66 7.83
N VAL A 4 5.95 9.91 7.17
CA VAL A 4 5.00 9.04 7.87
C VAL A 4 5.79 8.14 8.80
N PRO A 5 5.46 8.09 10.10
CA PRO A 5 6.14 7.19 11.03
C PRO A 5 6.00 5.75 10.52
N LEU A 6 7.11 5.18 10.02
CA LEU A 6 7.21 3.75 9.70
C LEU A 6 7.40 2.90 10.96
N GLU A 7 7.51 3.54 12.13
CA GLU A 7 7.60 2.83 13.38
C GLU A 7 6.38 1.91 13.50
N PRO A 8 6.58 0.59 13.48
CA PRO A 8 5.47 -0.34 13.40
C PRO A 8 4.66 -0.26 14.70
N PRO A 9 3.33 -0.32 14.64
CA PRO A 9 2.54 -0.65 15.82
C PRO A 9 2.83 -2.10 16.17
N ALA A 10 3.86 -2.38 16.97
CA ALA A 10 4.17 -3.67 17.62
C ALA A 10 4.04 -4.97 16.77
N ALA A 11 3.93 -4.89 15.45
CA ALA A 11 3.68 -6.02 14.58
C ALA A 11 5.02 -6.62 14.20
N SER A 12 5.44 -7.62 14.96
CA SER A 12 6.56 -8.49 14.63
C SER A 12 6.24 -9.25 13.33
N GLY A 13 7.06 -9.09 12.29
CA GLY A 13 6.92 -9.85 11.04
C GLY A 13 7.70 -9.25 9.88
N LYS A 14 7.91 -10.06 8.83
CA LYS A 14 8.49 -9.64 7.55
C LYS A 14 7.46 -8.86 6.75
N VAL A 15 7.77 -7.62 6.41
CA VAL A 15 6.91 -6.72 5.65
C VAL A 15 7.45 -6.52 4.25
N LYS A 16 6.61 -6.68 3.21
CA LYS A 16 6.93 -6.27 1.84
C LYS A 16 6.21 -4.97 1.53
N SER A 17 6.95 -3.89 1.34
CA SER A 17 6.40 -2.57 1.06
C SER A 17 6.21 -2.32 -0.45
N VAL A 18 5.04 -1.79 -0.82
CA VAL A 18 4.71 -1.35 -2.18
C VAL A 18 4.55 0.17 -2.17
N PHE A 19 5.51 0.86 -2.79
CA PHE A 19 5.52 2.33 -2.82
C PHE A 19 4.71 2.91 -3.98
N CYS A 20 4.91 2.41 -5.19
CA CYS A 20 4.40 3.03 -6.41
C CYS A 20 4.01 2.01 -7.47
N PHE A 21 3.01 2.36 -8.27
CA PHE A 21 2.68 1.74 -9.54
C PHE A 21 2.87 2.73 -10.68
N VAL A 22 3.39 2.27 -11.80
CA VAL A 22 3.45 3.07 -13.03
C VAL A 22 2.60 2.38 -14.09
N ILE A 23 1.52 3.07 -14.50
CA ILE A 23 0.58 2.59 -15.51
C ILE A 23 0.49 3.67 -16.59
N THR A 24 0.63 3.25 -17.84
CA THR A 24 0.45 4.16 -18.99
C THR A 24 -0.91 4.86 -18.89
N PRO A 25 -1.00 6.17 -19.17
CA PRO A 25 -2.24 6.93 -19.03
C PRO A 25 -3.46 6.28 -19.71
N ALA A 26 -3.29 5.71 -20.90
CA ALA A 26 -4.35 5.04 -21.66
C ALA A 26 -4.97 3.82 -20.95
N TRP A 27 -4.28 3.26 -19.96
CA TRP A 27 -4.72 2.07 -19.22
C TRP A 27 -5.04 2.35 -17.75
N LYS A 28 -5.02 3.62 -17.31
CA LYS A 28 -5.44 3.97 -15.95
C LYS A 28 -6.92 3.66 -15.75
N ARG A 29 -7.31 3.37 -14.50
CA ARG A 29 -8.70 3.05 -14.09
C ARG A 29 -9.30 1.79 -14.74
N THR A 30 -8.48 0.90 -15.29
CA THR A 30 -8.90 -0.39 -15.87
C THR A 30 -8.71 -1.58 -14.92
N GLY A 31 -8.24 -1.35 -13.69
CA GLY A 31 -7.99 -2.40 -12.71
C GLY A 31 -6.56 -2.98 -12.72
N ILE A 32 -5.67 -2.55 -13.64
CA ILE A 32 -4.29 -3.06 -13.72
C ILE A 32 -3.52 -2.88 -12.41
N ALA A 33 -3.63 -1.72 -11.74
CA ALA A 33 -2.97 -1.49 -10.44
C ALA A 33 -3.40 -2.53 -9.39
N THR A 34 -4.69 -2.86 -9.39
CA THR A 34 -5.25 -3.90 -8.51
C THR A 34 -4.68 -5.26 -8.86
N SER A 35 -4.63 -5.64 -10.14
CA SER A 35 -4.04 -6.92 -10.56
C SER A 35 -2.57 -7.03 -10.17
N LEU A 36 -1.78 -5.96 -10.34
CA LEU A 36 -0.39 -5.91 -9.90
C LEU A 36 -0.28 -6.09 -8.38
N LEU A 37 -1.10 -5.37 -7.60
CA LEU A 37 -1.12 -5.49 -6.14
C LEU A 37 -1.50 -6.91 -5.70
N THR A 38 -2.50 -7.53 -6.35
CA THR A 38 -2.90 -8.91 -6.05
C THR A 38 -1.76 -9.88 -6.30
N GLN A 39 -1.04 -9.75 -7.42
CA GLN A 39 0.12 -10.59 -7.72
C GLN A 39 1.23 -10.41 -6.66
N VAL A 40 1.55 -9.16 -6.30
CA VAL A 40 2.55 -8.89 -5.25
C VAL A 40 2.17 -9.53 -3.92
N CYS A 41 0.88 -9.56 -3.55
CA CYS A 41 0.44 -10.25 -2.33
C CYS A 41 0.67 -11.75 -2.41
N GLN A 42 0.42 -12.37 -3.57
CA GLN A 42 0.65 -13.80 -3.77
C GLN A 42 2.15 -14.14 -3.69
N ASP A 43 2.99 -13.35 -4.37
CA ASP A 43 4.44 -13.54 -4.37
C ASP A 43 5.01 -13.34 -2.96
N ALA A 44 4.57 -12.30 -2.25
CA ALA A 44 4.96 -12.04 -0.86
C ALA A 44 4.63 -13.22 0.06
N ALA A 45 3.44 -13.81 -0.08
CA ALA A 45 3.05 -14.97 0.72
C ALA A 45 3.93 -16.19 0.41
N GLN A 46 4.25 -16.43 -0.86
CA GLN A 46 5.15 -17.51 -1.27
C GLN A 46 6.59 -17.32 -0.79
N GLU A 47 7.05 -16.07 -0.71
CA GLU A 47 8.37 -15.71 -0.18
C GLU A 47 8.42 -15.71 1.37
N GLY A 48 7.29 -15.97 2.05
CA GLY A 48 7.21 -16.04 3.50
C GLY A 48 7.23 -14.67 4.20
N PHE A 49 6.63 -13.66 3.56
CA PHE A 49 6.29 -12.40 4.23
C PHE A 49 4.98 -12.53 5.00
N ASP A 50 4.90 -11.85 6.14
CA ASP A 50 3.70 -11.82 6.98
C ASP A 50 2.72 -10.74 6.52
N PHE A 51 3.24 -9.64 5.96
CA PHE A 51 2.44 -8.47 5.58
C PHE A 51 2.87 -7.88 4.25
N VAL A 52 1.89 -7.34 3.51
CA VAL A 52 2.13 -6.31 2.49
C VAL A 52 1.74 -4.96 3.06
N GLU A 53 2.62 -3.98 2.95
CA GLU A 53 2.39 -2.59 3.35
C GLU A 53 2.37 -1.67 2.13
N ALA A 54 1.50 -0.67 2.12
CA ALA A 54 1.45 0.33 1.07
C ALA A 54 1.13 1.72 1.63
N TYR A 55 1.38 2.73 0.80
CA TYR A 55 1.27 4.15 1.16
C TYR A 55 0.36 4.87 0.16
N PRO A 56 -0.97 4.82 0.36
CA PRO A 56 -1.91 5.35 -0.61
C PRO A 56 -1.83 6.88 -0.71
N TYR A 57 -2.29 7.39 -1.84
CA TYR A 57 -2.49 8.82 -2.02
C TYR A 57 -3.44 9.40 -0.96
N GLN A 58 -2.99 10.48 -0.31
CA GLN A 58 -3.80 11.31 0.57
C GLN A 58 -3.70 12.77 0.09
N ALA A 59 -4.84 13.40 -0.18
CA ALA A 59 -4.88 14.73 -0.79
C ALA A 59 -4.23 15.83 0.06
N SER A 60 -4.22 15.66 1.39
CA SER A 60 -3.62 16.57 2.37
C SER A 60 -2.25 16.12 2.89
N GLY A 61 -1.79 14.92 2.50
CA GLY A 61 -0.55 14.31 3.01
C GLY A 61 0.66 14.59 2.10
N TYR A 62 1.87 14.38 2.63
CA TYR A 62 3.11 14.61 1.88
C TYR A 62 3.31 13.59 0.73
N GLN A 63 2.68 12.42 0.84
CA GLN A 63 2.70 11.35 -0.16
C GLN A 63 1.62 11.52 -1.24
N SER A 64 1.39 12.75 -1.69
CA SER A 64 0.39 13.10 -2.70
C SER A 64 0.81 12.74 -4.14
N SER A 65 1.53 11.64 -4.34
CA SER A 65 1.88 11.19 -5.70
C SER A 65 0.77 10.29 -6.24
N ASP A 66 0.32 10.55 -7.47
CA ASP A 66 -0.69 9.71 -8.17
C ASP A 66 -0.24 8.24 -8.36
N PHE A 67 1.03 7.93 -8.05
CA PHE A 67 1.61 6.59 -8.20
C PHE A 67 1.30 5.65 -7.02
N GLY A 68 0.93 6.19 -5.85
CA GLY A 68 0.58 5.39 -4.68
C GLY A 68 -0.79 4.71 -4.77
N GLY A 69 -1.60 5.06 -5.76
CA GLY A 69 -2.98 4.56 -5.90
C GLY A 69 -3.93 5.12 -4.83
N TYR A 70 -5.23 4.90 -5.02
CA TYR A 70 -6.25 5.40 -4.10
C TYR A 70 -6.45 4.45 -2.91
N VAL A 71 -6.66 4.99 -1.70
CA VAL A 71 -6.90 4.19 -0.48
C VAL A 71 -7.99 3.13 -0.67
N GLN A 72 -9.08 3.47 -1.37
CA GLN A 72 -10.18 2.54 -1.65
C GLN A 72 -9.73 1.29 -2.42
N MET A 73 -8.73 1.41 -3.31
CA MET A 73 -8.17 0.25 -4.02
C MET A 73 -7.62 -0.79 -3.04
N TYR A 74 -6.91 -0.35 -2.02
CA TYR A 74 -6.32 -1.21 -1.00
C TYR A 74 -7.39 -1.82 -0.10
N LEU A 75 -8.34 -1.01 0.40
CA LEU A 75 -9.42 -1.48 1.26
C LEU A 75 -10.27 -2.58 0.58
N HIS A 76 -10.61 -2.39 -0.70
CA HIS A 76 -11.31 -3.42 -1.48
C HIS A 76 -10.49 -4.71 -1.69
N ASN A 77 -9.17 -4.65 -1.51
CA ASN A 77 -8.26 -5.80 -1.63
C ASN A 77 -7.88 -6.43 -0.28
N GLY A 78 -8.59 -6.08 0.80
CA GLY A 78 -8.39 -6.65 2.14
C GLY A 78 -7.26 -6.01 2.93
N PHE A 79 -6.80 -4.82 2.52
CA PHE A 79 -5.91 -4.02 3.37
C PHE A 79 -6.72 -3.27 4.42
N GLN A 80 -6.05 -2.94 5.53
CA GLN A 80 -6.57 -2.15 6.64
C GLN A 80 -5.66 -0.95 6.86
N ILE A 81 -6.23 0.18 7.29
CA ILE A 81 -5.45 1.35 7.69
C ILE A 81 -4.78 1.03 9.03
N THR A 82 -3.45 1.12 9.07
CA THR A 82 -2.66 0.88 10.28
C THR A 82 -2.08 2.15 10.86
N VAL A 83 -1.88 3.18 10.04
CA VAL A 83 -1.48 4.51 10.47
C VAL A 83 -2.33 5.52 9.70
N ASP A 84 -2.97 6.42 10.43
CA ASP A 84 -3.74 7.54 9.90
C ASP A 84 -3.25 8.81 10.58
N THR A 85 -2.55 9.65 9.81
CA THR A 85 -1.99 10.91 10.30
C THR A 85 -2.18 11.98 9.24
N ASP A 86 -2.01 13.24 9.64
CA ASP A 86 -1.97 14.38 8.72
C ASP A 86 -0.83 14.27 7.69
N GLN A 87 0.19 13.45 7.95
CA GLN A 87 1.39 13.33 7.13
C GLN A 87 1.23 12.28 6.01
N GLY A 88 0.33 11.32 6.18
CA GLY A 88 0.14 10.19 5.28
C GLY A 88 -0.68 9.06 5.89
N LEU A 89 -1.12 8.15 5.01
CA LEU A 89 -1.79 6.90 5.36
C LEU A 89 -0.85 5.73 5.15
N VAL A 90 -0.84 4.78 6.08
CA VAL A 90 -0.23 3.46 5.88
C VAL A 90 -1.33 2.41 5.93
N VAL A 91 -1.33 1.52 4.94
CA VAL A 91 -2.24 0.38 4.89
C VAL A 91 -1.46 -0.92 4.87
N ARG A 92 -1.97 -1.94 5.59
CA ARG A 92 -1.38 -3.29 5.60
C ARG A 92 -2.41 -4.36 5.31
N LYS A 93 -1.96 -5.45 4.70
CA LYS A 93 -2.72 -6.70 4.54
C LYS A 93 -1.94 -7.85 5.17
N SER A 94 -2.59 -8.61 6.05
CA SER A 94 -2.06 -9.89 6.54
C SER A 94 -2.08 -10.92 5.42
N LEU A 95 -1.01 -11.69 5.29
CA LEU A 95 -0.89 -12.79 4.31
C LEU A 95 -1.18 -14.17 4.90
N HIS A 96 -1.51 -14.21 6.21
CA HIS A 96 -1.87 -15.39 6.98
C HIS A 96 -3.19 -15.18 7.71
#